data_AF-A0A4Q2SLG5-F1
#
_entry.id   AF-A0A4Q2SLG5-F1
#
_cell.length_a   1.000
_cell.length_b   1.000
_cell.length_c   1.000
_cell.angle_alpha   90.00
_cell.angle_beta   90.00
_cell.angle_gamma   90.00
#
_symmetry.space_group_name_H-M   'P 1'
#
loop_
_entity.id
_entity.type
_entity.pdbx_description
1 polymer ?
#
loop_
_entity_poly.entity_id
_entity_poly.type
_entity_poly.pdbx_seq_one_letter_code
_entity_poly.pdbx_strand_id
1 'polypeptide(L)'
;MVRAMPAARSVRIRGTSYPVRLPSIRDPRLHLAATITSIQVMGQAFLGWELSIAQILVCLGTCALIEVPMVFWERKEIVWPASALLTGNGVALVLRVNGTEHGHWWSMNGWYIFAATAGLALLSKHVLRFRGRPVVNPSNLGLVACFLLLGTTVVNPLDFWWGPMSVEMVVVYLILATGALTVTRRLGLLPMSLAFWGVFATSLAVLSLSGHCISARWSVTPVCGADFWWIVATSPEVVIFMLFMITDPMTSPTERRPRIVFGAAVGLASALLLAPMQTEYGAKVAVLAGLVAVCALRPVLTLATERLDRPLALSAPVRLAAVVPVALAALVVAGMPARTAASTGPAVASGALAERPDVDVPDSAVPDVTVSDDVTTVVGDAATSQADAMAHDLVAALMIEADARAAGDSEMAASAIAGQRLEDFPAASGDEPIDFATMEVVLVRDPEDPQAVPRFGIHATGTRGGTPVDSIYVLEAAGGTWLLTGEHASGEA
;
A
#
# COMPACT_ATOMS: atom_id res chain seq x y z
N MET A 1 -53.92 -14.67 -16.85
CA MET A 1 -53.59 -14.97 -15.44
C MET A 1 -52.70 -13.83 -14.92
N VAL A 2 -53.29 -12.82 -14.27
CA VAL A 2 -52.56 -11.66 -13.75
C VAL A 2 -51.77 -12.14 -12.53
N ARG A 3 -50.45 -12.19 -12.65
CA ARG A 3 -49.56 -12.60 -11.56
C ARG A 3 -49.67 -11.54 -10.47
N ALA A 4 -50.29 -11.90 -9.34
CA ALA A 4 -50.36 -11.03 -8.17
C ALA A 4 -48.96 -10.53 -7.82
N MET A 5 -48.76 -9.21 -7.81
CA MET A 5 -47.52 -8.63 -7.34
C MET A 5 -47.34 -9.04 -5.88
N PRO A 6 -46.17 -9.57 -5.47
CA PRO A 6 -45.94 -9.93 -4.08
C PRO A 6 -46.19 -8.71 -3.20
N ALA A 7 -46.96 -8.88 -2.12
CA ALA A 7 -47.26 -7.82 -1.18
C ALA A 7 -45.95 -7.13 -0.75
N ALA A 8 -45.89 -5.81 -0.91
CA ALA A 8 -44.74 -5.03 -0.49
C ALA A 8 -44.54 -5.26 1.02
N ARG A 9 -43.37 -5.78 1.42
CA ARG A 9 -43.03 -5.96 2.83
C ARG A 9 -43.12 -4.59 3.50
N SER A 10 -43.83 -4.50 4.62
CA SER A 10 -43.92 -3.26 5.40
C SER A 10 -43.80 -3.55 6.88
N VAL A 11 -43.30 -2.58 7.63
CA VAL A 11 -43.19 -2.62 9.10
C VAL A 11 -44.03 -1.47 9.65
N ARG A 12 -44.88 -1.78 10.63
CA ARG A 12 -45.73 -0.78 11.28
C ARG A 12 -45.04 -0.26 12.54
N ILE A 13 -44.71 1.02 12.58
CA ILE A 13 -44.10 1.70 13.74
C ILE A 13 -45.06 2.78 14.21
N ARG A 14 -45.51 2.72 15.48
CA ARG A 14 -46.46 3.67 16.08
C ARG A 14 -47.71 3.93 15.22
N GLY A 15 -48.26 2.87 14.61
CA GLY A 15 -49.45 2.95 13.75
C GLY A 15 -49.19 3.29 12.28
N THR A 16 -48.01 3.83 11.94
CA THR A 16 -47.64 4.18 10.57
C THR A 16 -46.96 3.00 9.86
N SER A 17 -47.40 2.68 8.64
CA SER A 17 -46.81 1.59 7.83
C SER A 17 -45.67 2.13 6.96
N TYR A 18 -44.46 1.61 7.18
CA TYR A 18 -43.26 1.94 6.40
C TYR A 18 -42.93 0.79 5.44
N PRO A 19 -42.75 1.05 4.13
CA PRO A 19 -42.33 0.02 3.19
C PRO A 19 -40.88 -0.40 3.49
N VAL A 20 -40.61 -1.70 3.37
CA VAL A 20 -39.29 -2.30 3.56
C VAL A 20 -38.78 -2.82 2.22
N ARG A 21 -37.65 -2.28 1.78
CA ARG A 21 -36.95 -2.74 0.57
C ARG A 21 -35.68 -3.50 0.94
N LEU A 22 -35.74 -4.81 0.75
CA LEU A 22 -34.60 -5.71 0.91
C LEU A 22 -33.82 -5.84 -0.40
N PRO A 23 -32.52 -6.17 -0.34
CA PRO A 23 -31.73 -6.30 -1.54
C PRO A 23 -32.13 -7.58 -2.28
N SER A 24 -32.13 -7.51 -3.62
CA SER A 24 -32.33 -8.68 -4.47
C SER A 24 -31.00 -9.38 -4.69
N ILE A 25 -30.97 -10.71 -4.74
CA ILE A 25 -29.77 -11.49 -5.11
C ILE A 25 -29.24 -11.08 -6.50
N ARG A 26 -30.12 -10.56 -7.37
CA ARG A 26 -29.74 -10.05 -8.69
C ARG A 26 -29.11 -8.65 -8.66
N ASP A 27 -29.07 -7.99 -7.51
CA ASP A 27 -28.41 -6.68 -7.37
C ASP A 27 -26.89 -6.85 -7.60
N PRO A 28 -26.30 -6.15 -8.59
CA PRO A 28 -24.85 -6.23 -8.83
C PRO A 28 -24.03 -5.80 -7.61
N ARG A 29 -24.60 -4.98 -6.72
CA ARG A 29 -23.94 -4.54 -5.47
C ARG A 29 -23.73 -5.69 -4.48
N LEU A 30 -24.62 -6.68 -4.44
CA LEU A 30 -24.42 -7.86 -3.59
C LEU A 30 -23.31 -8.77 -4.11
N HIS A 31 -23.18 -8.93 -5.44
CA HIS A 31 -22.08 -9.67 -6.03
C HIS A 31 -20.73 -8.99 -5.76
N LEU A 32 -20.72 -7.65 -5.84
CA LEU A 32 -19.57 -6.84 -5.48
C LEU A 32 -19.20 -7.01 -3.99
N ALA A 33 -20.19 -6.89 -3.10
CA ALA A 33 -19.98 -7.08 -1.67
C ALA A 33 -19.45 -8.50 -1.36
N ALA A 34 -19.98 -9.54 -2.02
CA ALA A 34 -19.50 -10.90 -1.87
C ALA A 34 -18.03 -11.04 -2.31
N THR A 35 -17.65 -10.42 -3.44
CA THR A 35 -16.26 -10.45 -3.92
C THR A 35 -15.32 -9.78 -2.91
N ILE A 36 -15.66 -8.59 -2.43
CA ILE A 36 -14.86 -7.86 -1.42
C ILE A 36 -14.77 -8.66 -0.12
N THR A 37 -15.88 -9.25 0.33
CA THR A 37 -15.91 -10.06 1.56
C THR A 37 -15.00 -11.28 1.41
N SER A 38 -15.03 -11.99 0.27
CA SER A 38 -14.15 -13.13 0.03
C SER A 38 -12.67 -12.74 0.05
N ILE A 39 -12.32 -11.57 -0.51
CA ILE A 39 -10.95 -11.06 -0.48
C ILE A 39 -10.55 -10.69 0.95
N GLN A 40 -11.44 -10.03 1.70
CA GLN A 40 -11.18 -9.74 3.12
C GLN A 40 -10.96 -11.03 3.92
N VAL A 41 -11.78 -12.06 3.71
CA VAL A 41 -11.57 -13.36 4.37
C VAL A 41 -10.22 -13.96 4.00
N MET A 42 -9.83 -13.91 2.72
CA MET A 42 -8.51 -14.39 2.29
C MET A 42 -7.37 -13.59 2.93
N GLY A 43 -7.51 -12.27 2.97
CA GLY A 43 -6.57 -11.36 3.63
C GLY A 43 -6.40 -11.63 5.12
N GLN A 44 -7.50 -11.90 5.81
CA GLN A 44 -7.54 -12.19 7.24
C GLN A 44 -7.05 -13.60 7.59
N ALA A 45 -7.21 -14.57 6.70
CA ALA A 45 -6.89 -15.97 6.99
C ALA A 45 -5.52 -16.41 6.47
N PHE A 46 -5.01 -15.79 5.40
CA PHE A 46 -3.83 -16.30 4.69
C PHE A 46 -2.79 -15.25 4.32
N LEU A 47 -3.17 -13.98 4.11
CA LEU A 47 -2.25 -12.96 3.58
C LEU A 47 -1.66 -12.03 4.65
N GLY A 48 -1.80 -12.38 5.94
CA GLY A 48 -1.16 -11.58 7.00
C GLY A 48 -1.69 -10.15 7.12
N TRP A 49 -2.93 -9.84 6.72
CA TRP A 49 -3.36 -8.44 6.67
C TRP A 49 -3.41 -7.77 8.04
N GLU A 50 -2.81 -6.58 8.10
CA GLU A 50 -2.82 -5.59 9.19
C GLU A 50 -4.14 -4.83 9.31
N LEU A 51 -5.25 -5.57 9.33
CA LEU A 51 -6.60 -5.02 9.40
C LEU A 51 -7.41 -5.87 10.38
N SER A 52 -8.09 -5.24 11.32
CA SER A 52 -8.98 -5.95 12.24
C SER A 52 -10.41 -6.05 11.69
N ILE A 53 -11.12 -7.10 12.10
CA ILE A 53 -12.57 -7.25 11.87
C ILE A 53 -13.32 -6.07 12.52
N ALA A 54 -12.90 -5.61 13.69
CA ALA A 54 -13.49 -4.47 14.36
C ALA A 54 -13.41 -3.18 13.50
N GLN A 55 -12.27 -2.88 12.90
CA GLN A 55 -12.11 -1.73 11.99
C GLN A 55 -13.02 -1.84 10.75
N ILE A 56 -13.13 -3.04 10.16
CA ILE A 56 -14.09 -3.30 9.06
C ILE A 56 -15.51 -2.97 9.51
N LEU A 57 -15.94 -3.52 10.65
CA LEU A 57 -17.28 -3.30 11.19
C LEU A 57 -17.53 -1.82 11.54
N VAL A 58 -16.51 -1.09 12.00
CA VAL A 58 -16.60 0.36 12.24
C VAL A 58 -16.89 1.13 10.95
N CYS A 59 -16.21 0.82 9.83
CA CYS A 59 -16.52 1.45 8.55
C CYS A 59 -17.95 1.14 8.08
N LEU A 60 -18.36 -0.13 8.14
CA LEU A 60 -19.69 -0.56 7.73
C LEU A 60 -20.79 0.06 8.60
N GLY A 61 -20.60 0.01 9.92
CA GLY A 61 -21.48 0.58 10.91
C GLY A 61 -21.62 2.08 10.73
N THR A 62 -20.51 2.82 10.57
CA THR A 62 -20.54 4.27 10.36
C THR A 62 -21.33 4.63 9.11
N CYS A 63 -21.05 3.98 7.97
CA CYS A 63 -21.78 4.25 6.74
C CYS A 63 -23.27 3.89 6.86
N ALA A 64 -23.61 2.77 7.50
CA ALA A 64 -25.00 2.38 7.71
C ALA A 64 -25.74 3.35 8.66
N LEU A 65 -25.10 3.79 9.75
CA LEU A 65 -25.64 4.74 10.71
C LEU A 65 -25.89 6.12 10.11
N ILE A 66 -25.18 6.48 9.04
CA ILE A 66 -25.43 7.73 8.30
C ILE A 66 -26.52 7.52 7.24
N GLU A 67 -26.41 6.50 6.38
CA GLU A 67 -27.32 6.36 5.22
C GLU A 67 -28.73 5.93 5.65
N VAL A 68 -28.90 5.07 6.66
CA VAL A 68 -30.22 4.59 7.09
C VAL A 68 -31.10 5.72 7.62
N PRO A 69 -30.66 6.57 8.58
CA PRO A 69 -31.48 7.70 9.04
C PRO A 69 -31.75 8.72 7.94
N MET A 70 -30.75 9.04 7.11
CA MET A 70 -30.92 9.98 5.98
C MET A 70 -32.02 9.50 5.02
N VAL A 71 -31.94 8.24 4.57
CA VAL A 71 -32.94 7.66 3.66
C VAL A 71 -34.31 7.55 4.32
N PHE A 72 -34.35 7.15 5.59
CA PHE A 72 -35.61 7.04 6.33
C PHE A 72 -36.29 8.42 6.46
N TRP A 73 -35.54 9.48 6.75
CA TRP A 73 -36.11 10.81 6.90
C TRP A 73 -36.54 11.42 5.57
N GLU A 74 -35.76 11.25 4.50
CA GLU A 74 -36.06 11.76 3.16
C GLU A 74 -37.24 11.03 2.50
N ARG A 75 -37.27 9.70 2.58
CA ARG A 75 -38.18 8.86 1.78
C ARG A 75 -39.28 8.19 2.58
N LYS A 76 -39.19 8.19 3.92
CA LYS A 76 -40.07 7.42 4.81
C LYS A 76 -40.14 5.93 4.42
N GLU A 77 -39.02 5.38 3.94
CA GLU A 77 -38.87 3.95 3.63
C GLU A 77 -37.73 3.37 4.47
N ILE A 78 -37.83 2.09 4.85
CA ILE A 78 -36.71 1.35 5.47
C ILE A 78 -36.03 0.56 4.36
N VAL A 79 -34.80 0.96 4.02
CA VAL A 79 -34.06 0.39 2.88
C VAL A 79 -32.76 -0.21 3.38
N TRP A 80 -32.42 -1.39 2.85
CA TRP A 80 -31.09 -1.96 3.06
C TRP A 80 -30.01 -1.06 2.45
N PRO A 81 -29.02 -0.57 3.24
CA PRO A 81 -28.05 0.43 2.80
C PRO A 81 -26.92 -0.20 1.97
N ALA A 82 -27.24 -0.97 0.92
CA ALA A 82 -26.26 -1.67 0.09
C ALA A 82 -25.17 -0.74 -0.46
N SER A 83 -25.52 0.50 -0.80
CA SER A 83 -24.54 1.44 -1.34
C SER A 83 -23.58 1.97 -0.28
N ALA A 84 -24.07 2.35 0.90
CA ALA A 84 -23.22 2.78 2.01
C ALA A 84 -22.34 1.66 2.54
N LEU A 85 -22.87 0.42 2.64
CA LEU A 85 -22.06 -0.72 3.05
C LEU A 85 -20.92 -1.02 2.07
N LEU A 86 -21.14 -0.79 0.77
CA LEU A 86 -20.05 -0.86 -0.21
C LEU A 86 -19.04 0.28 -0.05
N THR A 87 -19.50 1.49 0.25
CA THR A 87 -18.60 2.62 0.52
C THR A 87 -17.71 2.35 1.73
N GLY A 88 -18.29 1.87 2.84
CA GLY A 88 -17.55 1.48 4.04
C GLY A 88 -16.59 0.31 3.78
N ASN A 89 -17.02 -0.72 3.04
CA ASN A 89 -16.14 -1.81 2.62
C ASN A 89 -14.96 -1.32 1.78
N GLY A 90 -15.20 -0.39 0.85
CA GLY A 90 -14.13 0.17 0.01
C GLY A 90 -13.08 0.93 0.82
N VAL A 91 -13.50 1.62 1.89
CA VAL A 91 -12.57 2.27 2.82
C VAL A 91 -11.80 1.22 3.63
N ALA A 92 -12.51 0.28 4.27
CA ALA A 92 -11.88 -0.75 5.11
C ALA A 92 -10.90 -1.63 4.35
N LEU A 93 -11.19 -1.94 3.07
CA LEU A 93 -10.31 -2.76 2.24
C LEU A 93 -8.92 -2.14 2.08
N VAL A 94 -8.85 -0.82 1.89
CA VAL A 94 -7.63 -0.09 1.52
C VAL A 94 -6.91 0.52 2.72
N LEU A 95 -7.63 1.03 3.72
CA LEU A 95 -7.04 1.75 4.84
C LEU A 95 -6.38 0.79 5.84
N ARG A 96 -5.16 1.13 6.26
CA ARG A 96 -4.41 0.52 7.37
C ARG A 96 -3.99 1.61 8.35
N VAL A 97 -3.81 1.23 9.62
CA VAL A 97 -3.34 2.12 10.70
C VAL A 97 -2.16 1.44 11.40
N ASN A 98 -1.09 2.20 11.61
CA ASN A 98 0.14 1.72 12.23
C ASN A 98 -0.13 1.14 13.63
N GLY A 99 0.55 0.04 13.97
CA GLY A 99 0.34 -0.72 15.20
C GLY A 99 -0.87 -1.66 15.18
N THR A 100 -1.56 -1.82 14.05
CA THR A 100 -2.50 -2.94 13.86
C THR A 100 -1.78 -4.09 13.20
N GLU A 101 -1.53 -5.17 13.93
CA GLU A 101 -0.86 -6.36 13.41
C GLU A 101 -1.85 -7.45 13.00
N HIS A 102 -1.37 -8.41 12.21
CA HIS A 102 -2.13 -9.60 11.89
C HIS A 102 -2.52 -10.38 13.15
N GLY A 103 -3.72 -10.97 13.17
CA GLY A 103 -4.22 -11.69 14.35
C GLY A 103 -4.92 -10.81 15.39
N HIS A 104 -4.73 -9.48 15.36
CA HIS A 104 -5.46 -8.51 16.20
C HIS A 104 -6.90 -8.27 15.72
N TRP A 105 -7.67 -9.34 15.49
CA TRP A 105 -8.97 -9.30 14.81
C TRP A 105 -10.01 -8.38 15.45
N TRP A 106 -9.94 -8.12 16.76
CA TRP A 106 -10.89 -7.26 17.49
C TRP A 106 -10.27 -5.96 18.01
N SER A 107 -9.08 -5.59 17.54
CA SER A 107 -8.44 -4.34 17.93
C SER A 107 -9.27 -3.13 17.50
N MET A 108 -9.43 -2.17 18.41
CA MET A 108 -10.06 -0.89 18.13
C MET A 108 -9.02 0.19 17.80
N ASN A 109 -7.77 -0.17 17.53
CA ASN A 109 -6.73 0.79 17.17
C ASN A 109 -7.17 1.64 15.96
N GLY A 110 -7.00 2.96 16.06
CA GLY A 110 -7.39 3.89 15.00
C GLY A 110 -8.87 3.88 14.59
N TRP A 111 -9.80 3.32 15.39
CA TRP A 111 -11.22 3.20 15.00
C TRP A 111 -11.84 4.53 14.54
N TYR A 112 -11.45 5.64 15.18
CA TYR A 112 -11.95 6.97 14.84
C TYR A 112 -11.48 7.44 13.46
N ILE A 113 -10.31 6.98 13.00
CA ILE A 113 -9.79 7.25 11.64
C ILE A 113 -10.66 6.49 10.63
N PHE A 114 -10.92 5.20 10.85
CA PHE A 114 -11.80 4.41 9.99
C PHE A 114 -13.21 4.99 9.92
N ALA A 115 -13.77 5.41 11.06
CA ALA A 115 -15.07 6.05 11.12
C ALA A 115 -15.09 7.40 10.38
N ALA A 116 -14.12 8.27 10.65
CA ALA A 116 -14.02 9.59 10.01
C ALA A 116 -13.86 9.47 8.48
N THR A 117 -13.00 8.57 8.02
CA THR A 117 -12.76 8.31 6.59
C THR A 117 -14.01 7.74 5.91
N ALA A 118 -14.68 6.76 6.52
CA ALA A 118 -15.91 6.18 6.01
C ALA A 118 -17.09 7.20 6.01
N GLY A 119 -17.18 8.02 7.05
CA GLY A 119 -18.15 9.10 7.15
C GLY A 119 -17.94 10.17 6.10
N LEU A 120 -16.71 10.67 5.94
CA LEU A 120 -16.34 11.65 4.91
C LEU A 120 -16.62 11.10 3.51
N ALA A 121 -16.22 9.85 3.25
CA ALA A 121 -16.50 9.16 2.00
C ALA A 121 -18.00 9.18 1.69
N LEU A 122 -18.83 8.68 2.61
CA LEU A 122 -20.28 8.62 2.40
C LEU A 122 -20.91 10.00 2.26
N LEU A 123 -20.57 10.97 3.11
CA LEU A 123 -21.13 12.32 3.05
C LEU A 123 -20.78 13.03 1.73
N SER A 124 -19.58 12.81 1.19
CA SER A 124 -19.18 13.39 -0.09
C SER A 124 -20.11 13.00 -1.24
N LYS A 125 -20.66 11.78 -1.23
CA LYS A 125 -21.65 11.30 -2.21
C LYS A 125 -22.94 12.13 -2.20
N HIS A 126 -23.34 12.63 -1.04
CA HIS A 126 -24.57 13.39 -0.84
C HIS A 126 -24.37 14.89 -1.09
N VAL A 127 -23.20 15.43 -0.74
CA VAL A 127 -22.89 16.86 -0.84
C VAL A 127 -22.36 17.22 -2.24
N LEU A 128 -21.39 16.47 -2.75
CA LEU A 128 -20.70 16.79 -4.01
C LEU A 128 -21.46 16.19 -5.21
N ARG A 129 -22.51 16.88 -5.65
CA ARG A 129 -23.37 16.41 -6.74
C ARG A 129 -23.44 17.41 -7.90
N PHE A 130 -23.39 16.88 -9.11
CA PHE A 130 -23.60 17.63 -10.35
C PHE A 130 -24.71 16.98 -11.16
N ARG A 131 -25.73 17.77 -11.55
CA ARG A 131 -26.93 17.29 -12.27
C ARG A 131 -27.56 16.05 -11.60
N GLY A 132 -27.65 16.06 -10.27
CA GLY A 132 -28.26 15.00 -9.46
C GLY A 132 -27.41 13.74 -9.28
N ARG A 133 -26.17 13.69 -9.78
CA ARG A 133 -25.25 12.54 -9.61
C ARG A 133 -24.02 12.93 -8.77
N PRO A 134 -23.46 12.02 -7.96
CA PRO A 134 -22.18 12.25 -7.29
C PRO A 134 -21.10 12.59 -8.31
N VAL A 135 -20.24 13.56 -7.98
CA VAL A 135 -19.15 14.00 -8.86
C VAL A 135 -17.96 13.05 -8.76
N VAL A 136 -17.59 12.70 -7.53
CA VAL A 136 -16.40 11.89 -7.21
C VAL A 136 -16.78 10.53 -6.65
N ASN A 137 -15.88 9.56 -6.80
CA ASN A 137 -16.01 8.28 -6.11
C ASN A 137 -15.88 8.52 -4.59
N PRO A 138 -16.89 8.16 -3.78
CA PRO A 138 -16.95 8.53 -2.37
C PRO A 138 -15.84 7.90 -1.54
N SER A 139 -15.64 6.58 -1.65
CA SER A 139 -14.59 5.87 -0.91
C SER A 139 -13.21 6.41 -1.28
N ASN A 140 -12.99 6.67 -2.57
CA ASN A 140 -11.72 7.15 -3.08
C ASN A 140 -11.38 8.56 -2.56
N LEU A 141 -12.36 9.48 -2.54
CA LEU A 141 -12.14 10.82 -1.97
C LEU A 141 -11.83 10.75 -0.47
N GLY A 142 -12.57 9.93 0.29
CA GLY A 142 -12.33 9.75 1.72
C GLY A 142 -10.91 9.22 1.99
N LEU A 143 -10.48 8.19 1.26
CA LEU A 143 -9.15 7.61 1.39
C LEU A 143 -8.04 8.61 1.05
N VAL A 144 -8.15 9.30 -0.10
CA VAL A 144 -7.16 10.33 -0.49
C VAL A 144 -7.05 11.43 0.56
N ALA A 145 -8.18 11.92 1.09
CA ALA A 145 -8.17 12.91 2.15
C ALA A 145 -7.51 12.37 3.44
N CYS A 146 -7.82 11.14 3.84
CA CYS A 146 -7.21 10.50 5.01
C CYS A 146 -5.69 10.42 4.88
N PHE A 147 -5.19 9.93 3.75
CA PHE A 147 -3.75 9.76 3.53
C PHE A 147 -3.02 11.11 3.42
N LEU A 148 -3.58 12.09 2.71
CA LEU A 148 -2.92 13.39 2.60
C LEU A 148 -2.88 14.16 3.92
N LEU A 149 -3.86 13.95 4.81
CA LEU A 149 -3.95 14.67 6.09
C LEU A 149 -3.16 14.02 7.23
N LEU A 150 -3.07 12.68 7.25
CA LEU A 150 -2.48 11.94 8.38
C LEU A 150 -1.05 11.46 8.12
N GLY A 151 -0.67 11.21 6.87
CA GLY A 151 0.69 10.79 6.53
C GLY A 151 1.07 9.37 6.96
N THR A 152 2.30 9.00 6.62
CA THR A 152 2.88 7.65 6.75
C THR A 152 3.08 7.18 8.19
N THR A 153 3.25 8.11 9.14
CA THR A 153 3.45 7.82 10.56
C THR A 153 2.18 7.34 11.26
N VAL A 154 1.00 7.56 10.66
CA VAL A 154 -0.29 7.20 11.25
C VAL A 154 -1.01 6.13 10.43
N VAL A 155 -1.07 6.31 9.12
CA VAL A 155 -1.89 5.49 8.22
C VAL A 155 -1.09 4.98 7.04
N ASN A 156 -1.54 3.87 6.48
CA ASN A 156 -0.99 3.31 5.26
C ASN A 156 -2.10 2.83 4.32
N PRO A 157 -1.96 3.00 3.01
CA PRO A 157 -2.77 2.26 2.04
C PRO A 157 -2.25 0.83 1.92
N LEU A 158 -3.14 -0.15 1.77
CA LEU A 158 -2.80 -1.56 1.53
C LEU A 158 -1.76 -1.73 0.41
N ASP A 159 -0.74 -2.55 0.64
CA ASP A 159 0.44 -2.82 -0.20
C ASP A 159 0.15 -3.35 -1.59
N PHE A 160 0.85 -2.86 -2.62
CA PHE A 160 0.75 -3.33 -4.01
C PHE A 160 1.15 -4.79 -4.16
N TRP A 161 2.01 -5.27 -3.26
CA TRP A 161 2.48 -6.64 -3.23
C TRP A 161 1.91 -7.35 -2.01
N TRP A 162 1.24 -8.49 -2.23
CA TRP A 162 0.68 -9.33 -1.15
C TRP A 162 1.41 -10.66 -0.97
N GLY A 163 2.63 -10.78 -1.49
CA GLY A 163 3.39 -12.02 -1.43
C GLY A 163 3.70 -12.65 -2.79
N PRO A 164 4.54 -13.71 -2.78
CA PRO A 164 4.85 -14.50 -3.97
C PRO A 164 3.62 -15.24 -4.51
N MET A 165 3.76 -15.81 -5.72
CA MET A 165 2.68 -16.58 -6.35
C MET A 165 2.47 -17.93 -5.66
N SER A 166 1.68 -17.93 -4.59
CA SER A 166 1.21 -19.12 -3.89
C SER A 166 -0.17 -19.59 -4.41
N VAL A 167 -0.65 -20.73 -3.91
CA VAL A 167 -2.00 -21.23 -4.24
C VAL A 167 -3.08 -20.25 -3.78
N GLU A 168 -2.91 -19.68 -2.59
CA GLU A 168 -3.79 -18.68 -1.98
C GLU A 168 -3.84 -17.42 -2.85
N MET A 169 -2.68 -16.93 -3.32
CA MET A 169 -2.60 -15.79 -4.21
C MET A 169 -3.26 -16.06 -5.58
N VAL A 170 -3.12 -17.27 -6.12
CA VAL A 170 -3.87 -17.68 -7.33
C VAL A 170 -5.39 -17.62 -7.07
N VAL A 171 -5.86 -18.11 -5.92
CA VAL A 171 -7.27 -18.04 -5.52
C VAL A 171 -7.74 -16.59 -5.41
N VAL A 172 -6.95 -15.69 -4.83
CA VAL A 172 -7.22 -14.24 -4.79
C VAL A 172 -7.48 -13.70 -6.20
N TYR A 173 -6.55 -13.94 -7.14
CA TYR A 173 -6.68 -13.46 -8.50
C TYR A 173 -7.89 -14.08 -9.21
N LEU A 174 -8.24 -15.34 -8.94
CA LEU A 174 -9.45 -15.97 -9.46
C LEU A 174 -10.71 -15.30 -8.90
N ILE A 175 -10.77 -15.00 -7.60
CA ILE A 175 -11.88 -14.27 -6.98
C ILE A 175 -12.01 -12.89 -7.61
N LEU A 176 -10.90 -12.15 -7.74
CA LEU A 176 -10.86 -10.84 -8.39
C LEU A 176 -11.35 -10.92 -9.83
N ALA A 177 -10.79 -11.82 -10.65
CA ALA A 177 -11.14 -11.97 -12.05
C ALA A 177 -12.60 -12.42 -12.26
N THR A 178 -13.12 -13.32 -11.43
CA THR A 178 -14.52 -13.79 -11.53
C THR A 178 -15.51 -12.70 -11.10
N GLY A 179 -15.27 -12.03 -9.98
CA GLY A 179 -16.08 -10.90 -9.52
C GLY A 179 -16.05 -9.74 -10.53
N ALA A 180 -14.86 -9.39 -11.01
CA ALA A 180 -14.61 -8.43 -12.07
C ALA A 180 -15.46 -8.66 -13.31
N LEU A 181 -15.28 -9.83 -13.93
CA LEU A 181 -15.89 -10.17 -15.21
C LEU A 181 -17.41 -10.23 -15.06
N THR A 182 -17.90 -10.71 -13.93
CA THR A 182 -19.34 -10.78 -13.66
C THR A 182 -19.97 -9.39 -13.60
N VAL A 183 -19.36 -8.45 -12.87
CA VAL A 183 -19.90 -7.08 -12.71
C VAL A 183 -19.70 -6.27 -13.99
N THR A 184 -18.49 -6.26 -14.55
CA THR A 184 -18.13 -5.43 -15.71
C THR A 184 -18.84 -5.86 -17.00
N ARG A 185 -19.03 -7.17 -17.23
CA ARG A 185 -19.79 -7.65 -18.40
C ARG A 185 -21.26 -7.29 -18.30
N ARG A 186 -21.87 -7.45 -17.11
CA ARG A 186 -23.27 -7.09 -16.88
C ARG A 186 -23.54 -5.59 -17.07
N LEU A 187 -22.58 -4.74 -16.74
CA LEU A 187 -22.72 -3.27 -16.80
C LEU A 187 -22.09 -2.63 -18.06
N GLY A 188 -21.46 -3.43 -18.93
CA GLY A 188 -20.77 -2.95 -20.13
C GLY A 188 -19.58 -2.03 -19.83
N LEU A 189 -18.89 -2.27 -18.72
CA LEU A 189 -17.79 -1.43 -18.22
C LEU A 189 -16.40 -1.96 -18.60
N LEU A 190 -16.31 -3.19 -19.12
CA LEU A 190 -15.04 -3.83 -19.47
C LEU A 190 -14.13 -2.97 -20.39
N PRO A 191 -14.63 -2.28 -21.44
CA PRO A 191 -13.78 -1.44 -22.28
C PRO A 191 -13.12 -0.28 -21.53
N MET A 192 -13.78 0.27 -20.50
CA MET A 192 -13.22 1.34 -19.67
C MET A 192 -12.07 0.83 -18.81
N SER A 193 -12.28 -0.32 -18.16
CA SER A 193 -11.27 -0.99 -17.33
C SER A 193 -10.03 -1.33 -18.15
N LEU A 194 -10.20 -1.91 -19.34
CA LEU A 194 -9.08 -2.22 -20.24
C LEU A 194 -8.36 -0.96 -20.76
N ALA A 195 -9.09 0.13 -21.02
CA ALA A 195 -8.49 1.40 -21.44
C ALA A 195 -7.66 2.03 -20.31
N PHE A 196 -8.16 2.00 -19.07
CA PHE A 196 -7.39 2.40 -17.89
C PHE A 196 -6.12 1.57 -17.77
N TRP A 197 -6.25 0.24 -17.72
CA TRP A 197 -5.11 -0.64 -17.49
C TRP A 197 -4.07 -0.53 -18.60
N GLY A 198 -4.49 -0.52 -19.87
CA GLY A 198 -3.58 -0.38 -20.99
C GLY A 198 -2.78 0.93 -20.96
N VAL A 199 -3.43 2.07 -20.67
CA VAL A 199 -2.73 3.37 -20.57
C VAL A 199 -1.86 3.43 -19.32
N PHE A 200 -2.35 2.95 -18.18
CA PHE A 200 -1.60 2.94 -16.92
C PHE A 200 -0.36 2.06 -17.04
N ALA A 201 -0.51 0.80 -17.46
CA ALA A 201 0.60 -0.14 -17.63
C ALA A 201 1.63 0.33 -18.66
N THR A 202 1.20 0.91 -19.79
CA THR A 202 2.16 1.48 -20.76
C THR A 202 2.88 2.71 -20.23
N SER A 203 2.19 3.57 -19.45
CA SER A 203 2.84 4.71 -18.78
C SER A 203 3.84 4.26 -17.73
N LEU A 204 3.52 3.24 -16.94
CA LEU A 204 4.46 2.62 -16.00
C LEU A 204 5.66 1.99 -16.71
N ALA A 205 5.47 1.39 -17.89
CA ALA A 205 6.57 0.83 -18.66
C ALA A 205 7.55 1.93 -19.09
N VAL A 206 7.03 3.10 -19.49
CA VAL A 206 7.85 4.27 -19.82
C VAL A 206 8.62 4.78 -18.60
N LEU A 207 7.95 4.86 -17.43
CA LEU A 207 8.61 5.26 -16.18
C LEU A 207 9.71 4.26 -15.79
N SER A 208 9.41 2.96 -15.82
CA SER A 208 10.34 1.86 -15.55
C SER A 208 11.58 1.92 -16.45
N LEU A 209 11.37 2.03 -17.78
CA LEU A 209 12.46 2.16 -18.76
C LEU A 209 13.29 3.45 -18.57
N SER A 210 12.72 4.45 -17.89
CA SER A 210 13.42 5.68 -17.55
C SER A 210 14.17 5.62 -16.20
N GLY A 211 14.18 4.47 -15.51
CA GLY A 211 14.88 4.28 -14.24
C GLY A 211 14.09 4.72 -13.00
N HIS A 212 12.76 4.72 -13.07
CA HIS A 212 11.91 5.00 -11.91
C HIS A 212 11.99 3.87 -10.87
N CYS A 213 12.04 4.25 -9.60
CA CYS A 213 12.10 3.34 -8.45
C CYS A 213 11.24 3.87 -7.31
N ILE A 214 10.76 2.97 -6.46
CA ILE A 214 10.09 3.30 -5.21
C ILE A 214 10.67 2.52 -4.03
N SER A 215 10.70 3.12 -2.84
CA SER A 215 10.85 2.35 -1.60
C SER A 215 9.52 1.72 -1.20
N ALA A 216 9.58 0.55 -0.59
CA ALA A 216 8.41 -0.19 -0.15
C ALA A 216 8.71 -0.87 1.19
N ARG A 217 7.71 -0.91 2.07
CA ARG A 217 7.86 -1.49 3.41
C ARG A 217 8.06 -3.02 3.39
N TRP A 218 7.71 -3.68 2.30
CA TRP A 218 7.83 -5.13 2.12
C TRP A 218 9.06 -5.50 1.27
N SER A 219 9.99 -4.58 1.02
CA SER A 219 11.19 -4.85 0.23
C SER A 219 12.43 -4.24 0.87
N VAL A 220 13.47 -5.06 1.07
CA VAL A 220 14.79 -4.64 1.58
C VAL A 220 15.65 -3.94 0.52
N THR A 221 15.16 -3.82 -0.71
CA THR A 221 15.78 -3.01 -1.77
C THR A 221 14.74 -2.12 -2.46
N PRO A 222 15.14 -0.96 -3.01
CA PRO A 222 14.24 -0.16 -3.85
C PRO A 222 13.68 -0.99 -5.01
N VAL A 223 12.37 -0.91 -5.22
CA VAL A 223 11.68 -1.64 -6.28
C VAL A 223 11.81 -0.84 -7.57
N CYS A 224 12.59 -1.36 -8.51
CA CYS A 224 13.00 -0.67 -9.73
C CYS A 224 12.66 -1.49 -10.99
N GLY A 225 12.82 -0.87 -12.16
CA GLY A 225 12.90 -1.58 -13.44
C GLY A 225 11.70 -2.49 -13.73
N ALA A 226 11.96 -3.73 -14.17
CA ALA A 226 10.93 -4.68 -14.55
C ALA A 226 10.04 -5.09 -13.37
N ASP A 227 10.61 -5.19 -12.17
CA ASP A 227 9.87 -5.55 -10.96
C ASP A 227 8.88 -4.46 -10.57
N PHE A 228 9.30 -3.19 -10.59
CA PHE A 228 8.39 -2.06 -10.41
C PHE A 228 7.21 -2.12 -11.39
N TRP A 229 7.48 -2.35 -12.67
CA TRP A 229 6.42 -2.42 -13.67
C TRP A 229 5.45 -3.58 -13.39
N TRP A 230 6.00 -4.78 -13.20
CA TRP A 230 5.21 -5.99 -13.03
C TRP A 230 4.36 -5.92 -11.76
N ILE A 231 4.97 -5.59 -10.62
CA ILE A 231 4.31 -5.51 -9.32
C ILE A 231 3.19 -4.49 -9.36
N VAL A 232 3.47 -3.25 -9.78
CA VAL A 232 2.44 -2.19 -9.75
C VAL A 232 1.35 -2.44 -10.78
N ALA A 233 1.69 -2.75 -12.04
CA ALA A 233 0.71 -2.89 -13.12
C ALA A 233 -0.22 -4.11 -12.97
N THR A 234 0.23 -5.15 -12.24
CA THR A 234 -0.53 -6.39 -12.02
C THR A 234 -1.03 -6.57 -10.59
N SER A 235 -0.68 -5.65 -9.68
CA SER A 235 -1.06 -5.71 -8.27
C SER A 235 -2.55 -5.97 -8.04
N PRO A 236 -2.91 -6.76 -7.02
CA PRO A 236 -4.30 -6.93 -6.60
C PRO A 236 -5.00 -5.59 -6.36
N GLU A 237 -4.31 -4.58 -5.83
CA GLU A 237 -4.75 -3.20 -5.59
C GLU A 237 -5.21 -2.52 -6.87
N VAL A 238 -4.38 -2.53 -7.91
CA VAL A 238 -4.69 -1.88 -9.19
C VAL A 238 -5.85 -2.61 -9.86
N VAL A 239 -5.91 -3.93 -9.70
CA VAL A 239 -7.04 -4.75 -10.15
C VAL A 239 -8.31 -4.35 -9.37
N ILE A 240 -8.29 -4.29 -8.04
CA ILE A 240 -9.40 -3.82 -7.19
C ILE A 240 -9.85 -2.40 -7.57
N PHE A 241 -8.90 -1.47 -7.74
CA PHE A 241 -9.15 -0.09 -8.15
C PHE A 241 -9.84 -0.02 -9.52
N MET A 242 -9.30 -0.75 -10.50
CA MET A 242 -9.87 -0.88 -11.84
C MET A 242 -11.29 -1.44 -11.83
N LEU A 243 -11.58 -2.39 -10.93
CA LEU A 243 -12.80 -3.18 -10.96
C LEU A 243 -13.91 -2.68 -10.04
N PHE A 244 -13.57 -1.91 -9.01
CA PHE A 244 -14.51 -1.48 -7.98
C PHE A 244 -14.58 0.03 -7.82
N MET A 245 -13.50 0.76 -8.08
CA MET A 245 -13.49 2.22 -7.93
C MET A 245 -13.75 2.95 -9.24
N ILE A 246 -13.03 2.59 -10.31
CA ILE A 246 -13.18 3.23 -11.63
C ILE A 246 -14.52 2.86 -12.29
N THR A 247 -15.00 1.65 -12.05
CA THR A 247 -16.23 1.07 -12.60
C THR A 247 -17.50 1.45 -11.84
N ASP A 248 -17.44 2.43 -10.92
CA ASP A 248 -18.65 2.95 -10.30
C ASP A 248 -19.57 3.60 -11.37
N PRO A 249 -20.76 3.04 -11.65
CA PRO A 249 -21.64 3.55 -12.69
C PRO A 249 -22.21 4.94 -12.38
N MET A 250 -22.14 5.40 -11.13
CA MET A 250 -22.65 6.71 -10.73
C MET A 250 -21.70 7.86 -11.06
N THR A 251 -20.39 7.60 -11.08
CA THR A 251 -19.34 8.60 -11.28
C THR A 251 -18.70 8.50 -12.66
N SER A 252 -18.82 7.34 -13.32
CA SER A 252 -18.39 7.09 -14.70
C SER A 252 -19.37 7.63 -15.77
N PRO A 253 -18.92 7.82 -17.03
CA PRO A 253 -19.81 8.11 -18.15
C PRO A 253 -20.77 6.95 -18.50
N THR A 254 -21.91 7.27 -19.12
CA THR A 254 -22.93 6.26 -19.49
C THR A 254 -22.67 5.61 -20.83
N GLU A 255 -22.07 6.33 -21.79
CA GLU A 255 -21.85 5.86 -23.15
C GLU A 255 -20.51 5.15 -23.34
N ARG A 256 -20.45 4.21 -24.29
CA ARG A 256 -19.28 3.36 -24.52
C ARG A 256 -18.00 4.12 -24.89
N ARG A 257 -18.07 5.11 -25.79
CA ARG A 257 -16.89 5.87 -26.23
C ARG A 257 -16.36 6.79 -25.11
N PRO A 258 -17.19 7.62 -24.44
CA PRO A 258 -16.77 8.41 -23.28
C PRO A 258 -16.18 7.57 -22.13
N ARG A 259 -16.68 6.35 -21.92
CA ARG A 259 -16.11 5.40 -20.94
C ARG A 259 -14.67 5.04 -21.25
N ILE A 260 -14.34 4.75 -22.50
CA ILE A 260 -12.96 4.43 -22.91
C ILE A 260 -12.04 5.63 -22.67
N VAL A 261 -12.48 6.83 -23.08
CA VAL A 261 -11.72 8.08 -22.86
C VAL A 261 -11.53 8.37 -21.38
N PHE A 262 -12.57 8.16 -20.57
CA PHE A 262 -12.49 8.33 -19.12
C PHE A 262 -11.49 7.35 -18.49
N GLY A 263 -11.55 6.06 -18.84
CA GLY A 263 -10.58 5.06 -18.36
C GLY A 263 -9.15 5.44 -18.72
N ALA A 264 -8.90 5.79 -19.99
CA ALA A 264 -7.60 6.25 -20.46
C ALA A 264 -7.11 7.51 -19.72
N ALA A 265 -8.00 8.48 -19.47
CA ALA A 265 -7.66 9.70 -18.73
C ALA A 265 -7.30 9.41 -17.27
N VAL A 266 -8.04 8.51 -16.60
CA VAL A 266 -7.71 8.07 -15.24
C VAL A 266 -6.35 7.35 -15.22
N GLY A 267 -6.08 6.49 -16.20
CA GLY A 267 -4.80 5.77 -16.30
C GLY A 267 -3.62 6.72 -16.45
N LEU A 268 -3.74 7.70 -17.36
CA LEU A 268 -2.71 8.70 -17.57
C LEU A 268 -2.54 9.63 -16.35
N ALA A 269 -3.64 10.11 -15.76
CA ALA A 269 -3.57 10.98 -14.58
C ALA A 269 -2.95 10.26 -13.38
N SER A 270 -3.31 9.00 -13.16
CA SER A 270 -2.74 8.17 -12.10
C SER A 270 -1.23 7.98 -12.29
N ALA A 271 -0.79 7.68 -13.52
CA ALA A 271 0.63 7.53 -13.82
C ALA A 271 1.42 8.85 -13.71
N LEU A 272 0.85 9.99 -14.15
CA LEU A 272 1.49 11.30 -14.03
C LEU A 272 1.66 11.75 -12.58
N LEU A 273 0.66 11.50 -11.73
CA LEU A 273 0.74 11.79 -10.31
C LEU A 273 1.70 10.83 -9.58
N LEU A 274 1.79 9.58 -10.04
CA LEU A 274 2.69 8.57 -9.48
C LEU A 274 4.14 8.86 -9.85
N ALA A 275 4.41 9.36 -11.06
CA ALA A 275 5.75 9.56 -11.59
C ALA A 275 6.75 10.26 -10.63
N PRO A 276 6.40 11.34 -9.91
CA PRO A 276 7.34 11.98 -8.98
C PRO A 276 7.46 11.27 -7.61
N MET A 277 6.65 10.26 -7.32
CA MET A 277 6.60 9.61 -6.01
C MET A 277 7.80 8.68 -5.82
N GLN A 278 8.44 8.75 -4.66
CA GLN A 278 9.62 7.93 -4.29
C GLN A 278 9.27 6.76 -3.38
N THR A 279 8.07 6.77 -2.79
CA THR A 279 7.61 5.76 -1.85
C THR A 279 6.35 5.10 -2.40
N GLU A 280 6.13 3.85 -2.01
CA GLU A 280 4.90 3.14 -2.31
C GLU A 280 3.66 3.87 -1.79
N TYR A 281 3.72 4.43 -0.56
CA TYR A 281 2.66 5.27 -0.01
C TYR A 281 2.26 6.37 -0.99
N GLY A 282 3.22 7.19 -1.45
CA GLY A 282 2.97 8.27 -2.38
C GLY A 282 2.40 7.77 -3.70
N ALA A 283 2.95 6.68 -4.23
CA ALA A 283 2.47 6.04 -5.46
C ALA A 283 1.01 5.60 -5.35
N LYS A 284 0.60 4.97 -4.24
CA LYS A 284 -0.80 4.57 -4.02
C LYS A 284 -1.73 5.77 -3.87
N VAL A 285 -1.35 6.76 -3.08
CA VAL A 285 -2.13 7.99 -2.92
C VAL A 285 -2.31 8.69 -4.26
N ALA A 286 -1.28 8.72 -5.09
CA ALA A 286 -1.32 9.30 -6.43
C ALA A 286 -2.28 8.56 -7.38
N VAL A 287 -2.30 7.22 -7.37
CA VAL A 287 -3.25 6.43 -8.18
C VAL A 287 -4.69 6.73 -7.77
N LEU A 288 -4.97 6.73 -6.47
CA LEU A 288 -6.30 7.07 -5.94
C LEU A 288 -6.67 8.53 -6.31
N ALA A 289 -5.74 9.48 -6.12
CA ALA A 289 -5.94 10.89 -6.46
C ALA A 289 -6.20 11.11 -7.95
N GLY A 290 -5.61 10.29 -8.84
CA GLY A 290 -5.84 10.33 -10.28
C GLY A 290 -7.33 10.18 -10.64
N LEU A 291 -8.03 9.22 -10.03
CA LEU A 291 -9.48 9.07 -10.24
C LEU A 291 -10.27 10.24 -9.63
N VAL A 292 -9.89 10.73 -8.45
CA VAL A 292 -10.55 11.91 -7.84
C VAL A 292 -10.44 13.13 -8.77
N ALA A 293 -9.24 13.41 -9.29
CA ALA A 293 -8.96 14.54 -10.16
C ALA A 293 -9.78 14.47 -11.45
N VAL A 294 -9.78 13.32 -12.13
CA VAL A 294 -10.54 13.15 -13.39
C VAL A 294 -12.05 13.24 -13.14
N CYS A 295 -12.55 12.67 -12.05
CA CYS A 295 -13.95 12.82 -11.65
C CYS A 295 -14.32 14.28 -11.37
N ALA A 296 -13.49 15.02 -10.62
CA ALA A 296 -13.72 16.42 -10.28
C ALA A 296 -13.66 17.35 -11.49
N LEU A 297 -12.82 17.04 -12.48
CA LEU A 297 -12.66 17.83 -13.71
C LEU A 297 -13.83 17.62 -14.69
N ARG A 298 -14.53 16.48 -14.62
CA ARG A 298 -15.60 16.12 -15.57
C ARG A 298 -16.74 17.14 -15.69
N PRO A 299 -17.35 17.67 -14.60
CA PRO A 299 -18.36 18.71 -14.70
C PRO A 299 -17.88 19.96 -15.44
N VAL A 300 -16.64 20.39 -15.17
CA VAL A 300 -16.00 21.55 -15.80
C VAL A 300 -15.84 21.32 -17.30
N LEU A 301 -15.33 20.15 -17.70
CA LEU A 301 -15.19 19.78 -19.10
C LEU A 301 -16.54 19.72 -19.81
N THR A 302 -17.57 19.18 -19.15
CA THR A 302 -18.92 19.11 -19.72
C THR A 302 -19.45 20.52 -20.01
N LEU A 303 -19.35 21.43 -19.05
CA LEU A 303 -19.77 22.83 -19.22
C LEU A 303 -18.94 23.57 -20.28
N ALA A 304 -17.64 23.31 -20.35
CA ALA A 304 -16.76 23.90 -21.37
C ALA A 304 -17.13 23.42 -22.78
N THR A 305 -17.38 22.12 -22.95
CA THR A 305 -17.80 21.56 -24.23
C THR A 305 -19.18 22.03 -24.67
N GLU A 306 -20.10 22.26 -23.74
CA GLU A 306 -21.43 22.83 -24.03
C GLU A 306 -21.35 24.30 -24.45
N ARG A 307 -20.32 25.04 -24.01
CA ARG A 307 -20.09 26.45 -24.40
C ARG A 307 -19.31 26.61 -25.71
N LEU A 308 -18.46 25.64 -26.03
CA LEU A 308 -17.64 25.65 -27.24
C LEU A 308 -18.45 25.02 -28.39
N ASP A 309 -19.24 25.83 -29.09
CA ASP A 309 -20.02 25.45 -30.29
C ASP A 309 -19.17 25.01 -31.51
N ARG A 310 -17.86 24.79 -31.34
CA ARG A 310 -16.95 24.46 -32.42
C ARG A 310 -16.19 23.17 -32.12
N PRO A 311 -16.43 22.08 -32.85
CA PRO A 311 -15.52 20.95 -32.79
C PRO A 311 -14.16 21.40 -33.33
N LEU A 312 -13.09 21.16 -32.57
CA LEU A 312 -11.73 21.24 -33.10
C LEU A 312 -11.66 20.38 -34.37
N ALA A 313 -11.42 21.03 -35.51
CA ALA A 313 -11.46 20.45 -36.87
C ALA A 313 -10.30 19.49 -37.17
N LEU A 314 -9.67 18.92 -36.13
CA LEU A 314 -8.61 17.93 -36.27
C LEU A 314 -9.21 16.53 -36.18
N SER A 315 -8.82 15.66 -37.11
CA SER A 315 -9.17 14.25 -37.05
C SER A 315 -8.62 13.63 -35.76
N ALA A 316 -9.32 12.62 -35.21
CA ALA A 316 -8.89 11.89 -34.03
C ALA A 316 -7.42 11.40 -34.09
N PRO A 317 -6.89 10.85 -35.21
CA PRO A 317 -5.50 10.41 -35.27
C PRO A 317 -4.49 11.57 -35.15
N VAL A 318 -4.81 12.74 -35.71
CA VAL A 318 -3.92 13.92 -35.62
C VAL A 318 -3.85 14.46 -34.20
N ARG A 319 -4.99 14.46 -33.46
CA ARG A 319 -4.99 14.81 -32.04
C ARG A 319 -4.19 13.84 -31.21
N LEU A 320 -4.32 12.53 -31.48
CA LEU A 320 -3.58 11.51 -30.75
C LEU A 320 -2.06 11.61 -31.01
N ALA A 321 -1.65 11.84 -32.26
CA ALA A 321 -0.26 12.03 -32.64
C ALA A 321 0.40 13.25 -31.97
N ALA A 322 -0.37 14.28 -31.64
CA ALA A 322 0.12 15.44 -30.89
C ALA A 322 0.13 15.23 -29.37
N VAL A 323 -0.87 14.55 -28.80
CA VAL A 323 -1.02 14.38 -27.35
C VAL A 323 -0.07 13.33 -26.79
N VAL A 324 0.15 12.22 -27.51
CA VAL A 324 0.95 11.09 -27.01
C VAL A 324 2.41 11.50 -26.73
N PRO A 325 3.14 12.17 -27.64
CA PRO A 325 4.52 12.59 -27.36
C PRO A 325 4.62 13.55 -26.17
N VAL A 326 3.67 14.47 -26.03
CA VAL A 326 3.61 15.42 -24.91
C VAL A 326 3.37 14.68 -23.59
N ALA A 327 2.45 13.71 -23.57
CA ALA A 327 2.17 12.90 -22.39
C ALA A 327 3.39 12.05 -22.00
N LEU A 328 4.09 11.45 -22.97
CA LEU A 328 5.31 10.68 -22.72
C LEU A 328 6.44 11.58 -22.19
N ALA A 329 6.66 12.74 -22.79
CA ALA A 329 7.64 13.71 -22.29
C ALA A 329 7.30 14.19 -20.88
N ALA A 330 6.02 14.49 -20.61
CA ALA A 330 5.56 14.88 -19.28
C ALA A 330 5.77 13.77 -18.24
N LEU A 331 5.51 12.50 -18.58
CA LEU A 331 5.80 11.35 -17.70
C LEU A 331 7.30 11.25 -17.38
N VAL A 332 8.16 11.36 -18.39
CA VAL A 332 9.61 11.28 -18.21
C VAL A 332 10.13 12.44 -17.36
N VAL A 333 9.62 13.66 -17.56
CA VAL A 333 10.00 14.83 -16.76
C VAL A 333 9.46 14.72 -15.33
N ALA A 334 8.20 14.35 -15.16
CA ALA A 334 7.59 14.14 -13.84
C ALA A 334 8.28 13.03 -13.05
N GLY A 335 8.85 12.03 -13.75
CA GLY A 335 9.57 10.91 -13.17
C GLY A 335 10.94 11.22 -12.58
N MET A 336 11.53 12.38 -12.90
CA MET A 336 12.92 12.71 -12.51
C MET A 336 13.20 12.60 -11.00
N PRO A 337 12.33 13.08 -10.08
CA PRO A 337 12.60 13.00 -8.64
C PRO A 337 12.72 11.56 -8.12
N ALA A 338 12.02 10.61 -8.73
CA ALA A 338 12.02 9.22 -8.30
C ALA A 338 13.22 8.41 -8.83
N ARG A 339 13.94 8.94 -9.82
CA ARG A 339 15.18 8.32 -10.31
C ARG A 339 16.35 8.51 -9.35
N THR A 340 16.34 9.60 -8.58
CA THR A 340 17.41 9.94 -7.63
C THR A 340 17.25 9.26 -6.27
N ALA A 341 16.07 8.70 -5.97
CA ALA A 341 15.85 7.94 -4.73
C ALA A 341 16.51 6.55 -4.77
N ALA A 342 16.76 6.00 -5.97
CA ALA A 342 17.52 4.75 -6.14
C ALA A 342 18.97 4.87 -5.64
N SER A 343 19.50 6.09 -5.49
CA SER A 343 20.85 6.37 -4.98
C SER A 343 20.91 6.74 -3.50
N THR A 344 19.80 6.66 -2.75
CA THR A 344 19.72 7.05 -1.33
C THR A 344 19.29 5.92 -0.40
N GLY A 345 19.53 4.65 -0.77
CA GLY A 345 19.78 3.64 0.28
C GLY A 345 20.97 4.10 1.12
N PRO A 346 21.15 3.60 2.37
CA PRO A 346 22.35 3.94 3.13
C PRO A 346 23.55 3.74 2.22
N ALA A 347 24.21 4.85 1.91
CA ALA A 347 25.36 4.83 1.07
C ALA A 347 26.45 4.32 1.99
N VAL A 348 26.75 3.02 1.93
CA VAL A 348 28.13 2.62 2.09
C VAL A 348 28.86 3.48 1.07
N ALA A 349 29.56 4.51 1.57
CA ALA A 349 30.38 5.34 0.74
C ALA A 349 31.21 4.37 -0.10
N SER A 350 31.04 4.40 -1.41
CA SER A 350 31.71 3.48 -2.33
C SER A 350 33.22 3.75 -2.42
N GLY A 351 33.80 4.30 -1.35
CA GLY A 351 35.22 4.20 -1.06
C GLY A 351 35.59 2.74 -0.89
N ALA A 352 36.86 2.43 -1.11
CA ALA A 352 37.39 1.11 -0.78
C ALA A 352 37.08 0.83 0.70
N LEU A 353 36.32 -0.24 0.96
CA LEU A 353 36.25 -0.80 2.31
C LEU A 353 37.69 -1.07 2.74
N ALA A 354 38.07 -0.62 3.93
CA ALA A 354 39.33 -1.01 4.53
C ALA A 354 39.39 -2.55 4.58
N GLU A 355 40.58 -3.12 4.38
CA GLU A 355 40.76 -4.57 4.40
C GLU A 355 40.34 -5.10 5.77
N ARG A 356 39.28 -5.93 5.80
CA ARG A 356 38.73 -6.49 7.04
C ARG A 356 39.73 -7.49 7.63
N PRO A 357 40.21 -7.28 8.87
CA PRO A 357 41.09 -8.22 9.55
C PRO A 357 40.44 -9.61 9.65
N ASP A 358 41.25 -10.65 9.48
CA ASP A 358 40.83 -12.02 9.75
C ASP A 358 40.80 -12.23 11.26
N VAL A 359 39.59 -12.39 11.83
CA VAL A 359 39.37 -12.58 13.27
C VAL A 359 38.85 -13.99 13.50
N ASP A 360 39.52 -14.73 14.37
CA ASP A 360 39.12 -16.08 14.78
C ASP A 360 37.90 -15.99 15.72
N VAL A 361 36.70 -16.11 15.14
CA VAL A 361 35.44 -16.14 15.89
C VAL A 361 35.24 -17.55 16.45
N PRO A 362 35.21 -17.75 17.78
CA PRO A 362 34.98 -19.07 18.34
C PRO A 362 33.59 -19.59 17.99
N ASP A 363 33.47 -20.88 17.66
CA ASP A 363 32.17 -21.53 17.39
C ASP A 363 31.17 -21.35 18.56
N SER A 364 31.66 -21.23 19.80
CA SER A 364 30.82 -21.01 20.98
C SER A 364 30.31 -19.57 21.13
N ALA A 365 30.83 -18.62 20.36
CA ALA A 365 30.42 -17.21 20.42
C ALA A 365 29.18 -16.91 19.58
N VAL A 366 28.85 -17.77 18.62
CA VAL A 366 27.66 -17.67 17.77
C VAL A 366 26.69 -18.80 18.16
N PRO A 367 25.60 -18.50 18.90
CA PRO A 367 24.57 -19.50 19.20
C PRO A 367 23.76 -19.85 17.95
N ASP A 368 22.87 -20.85 18.05
CA ASP A 368 21.94 -21.19 16.97
C ASP A 368 21.12 -19.96 16.55
N VAL A 369 21.15 -19.65 15.25
CA VAL A 369 20.51 -18.47 14.67
C VAL A 369 19.13 -18.82 14.14
N THR A 370 18.12 -18.08 14.56
CA THR A 370 16.75 -18.19 14.00
C THR A 370 16.45 -17.02 13.07
N VAL A 371 15.42 -17.15 12.23
CA VAL A 371 14.95 -16.08 11.36
C VAL A 371 13.49 -15.81 11.68
N SER A 372 13.17 -14.54 11.93
CA SER A 372 11.79 -14.12 12.24
C SER A 372 10.85 -14.25 11.04
N ASP A 373 9.55 -14.45 11.32
CA ASP A 373 8.51 -14.58 10.30
C ASP A 373 8.41 -13.35 9.37
N ASP A 374 8.69 -12.13 9.86
CA ASP A 374 8.69 -10.90 9.04
C ASP A 374 9.81 -10.93 7.99
N VAL A 375 11.01 -11.39 8.38
CA VAL A 375 12.14 -11.56 7.45
C VAL A 375 11.80 -12.61 6.39
N THR A 376 11.26 -13.76 6.79
CA THR A 376 10.87 -14.82 5.85
C THR A 376 9.77 -14.34 4.89
N THR A 377 8.84 -13.50 5.36
CA THR A 377 7.78 -12.95 4.52
C THR A 377 8.31 -11.98 3.46
N VAL A 378 9.30 -11.15 3.81
CA VAL A 378 9.85 -10.10 2.93
C VAL A 378 10.94 -10.62 1.99
N VAL A 379 11.82 -11.51 2.48
CA VAL A 379 13.04 -11.92 1.78
C VAL A 379 12.97 -13.39 1.31
N GLY A 380 12.02 -14.17 1.82
CA GLY A 380 11.90 -15.61 1.55
C GLY A 380 13.08 -16.41 2.11
N ASP A 381 13.30 -17.59 1.55
CA ASP A 381 14.33 -18.54 2.00
C ASP A 381 15.78 -18.02 1.83
N ALA A 382 15.98 -16.94 1.08
CA ALA A 382 17.29 -16.34 0.87
C ALA A 382 17.89 -15.78 2.18
N ALA A 383 17.05 -15.27 3.09
CA ALA A 383 17.52 -14.79 4.40
C ALA A 383 18.06 -15.93 5.27
N THR A 384 17.43 -17.11 5.23
CA THR A 384 17.90 -18.31 5.94
C THR A 384 19.31 -18.70 5.51
N SER A 385 19.65 -18.52 4.23
CA SER A 385 21.00 -18.81 3.72
C SER A 385 22.08 -17.80 4.15
N GLN A 386 21.67 -16.63 4.64
CA GLN A 386 22.58 -15.54 5.06
C GLN A 386 22.62 -15.37 6.58
N ALA A 387 21.69 -15.98 7.33
CA ALA A 387 21.54 -15.80 8.77
C ALA A 387 22.82 -16.13 9.54
N ASP A 388 23.43 -17.28 9.26
CA ASP A 388 24.69 -17.70 9.90
C ASP A 388 25.84 -16.73 9.59
N ALA A 389 25.92 -16.26 8.35
CA ALA A 389 26.93 -15.29 7.93
C ALA A 389 26.73 -13.93 8.62
N MET A 390 25.49 -13.47 8.77
CA MET A 390 25.15 -12.24 9.49
C MET A 390 25.53 -12.32 10.97
N ALA A 391 25.22 -13.44 11.62
CA ALA A 391 25.54 -13.67 13.02
C ALA A 391 27.05 -13.74 13.26
N HIS A 392 27.77 -14.46 12.40
CA HIS A 392 29.22 -14.51 12.43
C HIS A 392 29.84 -13.13 12.21
N ASP A 393 29.38 -12.38 11.20
CA ASP A 393 29.88 -11.04 10.90
C ASP A 393 29.57 -10.02 11.99
N LEU A 394 28.45 -10.16 12.72
CA LEU A 394 28.15 -9.36 13.90
C LEU A 394 29.19 -9.57 14.99
N VAL A 395 29.48 -10.82 15.37
CA VAL A 395 30.47 -11.13 16.41
C VAL A 395 31.85 -10.64 16.00
N ALA A 396 32.25 -10.93 14.75
CA ALA A 396 33.50 -10.42 14.20
C ALA A 396 33.56 -8.89 14.21
N ALA A 397 32.47 -8.20 13.86
CA ALA A 397 32.43 -6.74 13.84
C ALA A 397 32.62 -6.14 15.26
N LEU A 398 31.98 -6.73 16.28
CA LEU A 398 32.14 -6.32 17.67
C LEU A 398 33.56 -6.53 18.18
N MET A 399 34.21 -7.65 17.82
CA MET A 399 35.60 -7.93 18.16
C MET A 399 36.56 -6.94 17.48
N ILE A 400 36.39 -6.70 16.17
CA ILE A 400 37.20 -5.74 15.40
C ILE A 400 37.02 -4.33 15.96
N GLU A 401 35.80 -3.93 16.30
CA GLU A 401 35.52 -2.62 16.88
C GLU A 401 36.23 -2.43 18.23
N ALA A 402 36.23 -3.46 19.09
CA ALA A 402 36.93 -3.43 20.37
C ALA A 402 38.45 -3.31 20.20
N ASP A 403 39.03 -4.09 19.28
CA ASP A 403 40.47 -4.04 18.97
C ASP A 403 40.87 -2.69 18.35
N ALA A 404 40.06 -2.19 17.40
CA ALA A 404 40.25 -0.88 16.79
C ALA A 404 40.21 0.24 17.82
N ARG A 405 39.30 0.17 18.81
CA ARG A 405 39.23 1.12 19.91
C ARG A 405 40.45 1.05 20.81
N ALA A 406 40.92 -0.16 21.15
CA ALA A 406 42.12 -0.35 21.94
C ALA A 406 43.38 0.21 21.23
N ALA A 407 43.43 0.11 19.90
CA ALA A 407 44.51 0.63 19.06
C ALA A 407 44.37 2.13 18.71
N GLY A 408 43.17 2.70 18.86
CA GLY A 408 42.84 4.03 18.34
C GLY A 408 42.82 4.11 16.81
N ASP A 409 42.50 3.01 16.14
CA ASP A 409 42.59 2.83 14.69
C ASP A 409 41.20 2.98 14.02
N SER A 410 40.92 4.18 13.50
CA SER A 410 39.67 4.45 12.79
C SER A 410 39.55 3.73 11.44
N GLU A 411 40.68 3.36 10.81
CA GLU A 411 40.68 2.64 9.54
C GLU A 411 40.27 1.17 9.77
N MET A 412 40.80 0.56 10.83
CA MET A 412 40.35 -0.76 11.29
C MET A 412 38.87 -0.75 11.69
N ALA A 413 38.41 0.29 12.40
CA ALA A 413 36.99 0.43 12.73
C ALA A 413 36.10 0.48 11.47
N ALA A 414 36.50 1.25 10.45
CA ALA A 414 35.76 1.37 9.18
C ALA A 414 35.67 0.06 8.36
N SER A 415 36.41 -0.99 8.74
CA SER A 415 36.28 -2.33 8.15
C SER A 415 35.14 -3.19 8.73
N ALA A 416 34.59 -2.77 9.89
CA ALA A 416 33.61 -3.54 10.66
C ALA A 416 32.35 -2.75 11.04
N ILE A 417 32.47 -1.42 11.20
CA ILE A 417 31.35 -0.53 11.53
C ILE A 417 31.13 0.53 10.45
N ALA A 418 29.90 1.02 10.33
CA ALA A 418 29.51 2.04 9.36
C ALA A 418 28.44 2.99 9.91
N GLY A 419 28.08 4.00 9.13
CA GLY A 419 27.04 4.97 9.47
C GLY A 419 27.35 5.76 10.75
N GLN A 420 26.32 6.06 11.53
CA GLN A 420 26.44 6.87 12.74
C GLN A 420 27.39 6.23 13.77
N ARG A 421 27.45 4.89 13.87
CA ARG A 421 28.37 4.20 14.78
C ARG A 421 29.85 4.49 14.44
N LEU A 422 30.19 4.62 13.16
CA LEU A 422 31.54 5.01 12.72
C LEU A 422 31.79 6.51 12.93
N GLU A 423 30.78 7.37 12.73
CA GLU A 423 30.88 8.81 12.99
C GLU A 423 31.10 9.12 14.48
N ASP A 424 30.48 8.34 15.36
CA ASP A 424 30.61 8.47 16.81
C ASP A 424 31.88 7.81 17.38
N PHE A 425 32.64 7.05 16.57
CA PHE A 425 33.89 6.42 17.00
C PHE A 425 34.95 7.49 17.37
N PRO A 426 35.71 7.35 18.49
CA PRO A 426 35.84 6.19 19.36
C PRO A 426 34.99 6.25 20.66
N ALA A 427 33.84 6.93 20.67
CA ALA A 427 33.03 7.06 21.88
C ALA A 427 32.73 5.68 22.51
N ALA A 428 32.79 5.61 23.84
CA ALA A 428 32.73 4.35 24.58
C ALA A 428 31.29 3.82 24.65
N SER A 429 31.02 2.71 23.96
CA SER A 429 29.90 1.83 24.26
C SER A 429 30.42 0.41 24.48
N GLY A 430 30.49 -0.01 25.75
CA GLY A 430 30.66 -1.41 26.17
C GLY A 430 31.89 -2.14 25.62
N ASP A 431 33.07 -1.92 26.20
CA ASP A 431 34.31 -2.64 25.85
C ASP A 431 34.38 -4.08 26.38
N GLU A 432 33.37 -4.52 27.13
CA GLU A 432 33.33 -5.88 27.67
C GLU A 432 32.79 -6.86 26.62
N PRO A 433 33.38 -8.07 26.51
CA PRO A 433 32.88 -9.13 25.66
C PRO A 433 31.42 -9.46 25.98
N ILE A 434 30.67 -9.83 24.94
CA ILE A 434 29.28 -10.25 25.05
C ILE A 434 29.21 -11.76 24.84
N ASP A 435 28.70 -12.47 25.84
CA ASP A 435 28.35 -13.88 25.72
C ASP A 435 26.89 -13.98 25.24
N PHE A 436 26.70 -14.25 23.95
CA PHE A 436 25.38 -14.38 23.34
C PHE A 436 24.72 -15.72 23.68
N ALA A 437 23.45 -15.67 24.07
CA ALA A 437 22.61 -16.83 24.36
C ALA A 437 21.68 -17.18 23.20
N THR A 438 21.12 -16.16 22.53
CA THR A 438 20.25 -16.33 21.36
C THR A 438 20.54 -15.26 20.32
N MET A 439 20.33 -15.60 19.05
CA MET A 439 20.36 -14.66 17.94
C MET A 439 19.18 -14.94 17.01
N GLU A 440 18.40 -13.90 16.71
CA GLU A 440 17.32 -13.96 15.74
C GLU A 440 17.50 -12.85 14.69
N VAL A 441 17.49 -13.22 13.42
CA VAL A 441 17.50 -12.25 12.32
C VAL A 441 16.12 -11.58 12.22
N VAL A 442 16.12 -10.25 12.28
CA VAL A 442 14.92 -9.40 12.26
C VAL A 442 15.03 -8.31 11.20
N LEU A 443 13.90 -7.74 10.80
CA LEU A 443 13.86 -6.49 10.03
C LEU A 443 13.69 -5.31 10.97
N VAL A 444 14.57 -4.34 10.83
CA VAL A 444 14.54 -3.08 11.57
C VAL A 444 13.93 -2.01 10.69
N ARG A 445 12.89 -1.35 11.18
CA ARG A 445 12.14 -0.31 10.46
C ARG A 445 12.37 1.03 11.14
N ASP A 446 12.40 2.09 10.35
CA ASP A 446 12.51 3.44 10.91
C ASP A 446 11.11 3.93 11.34
N PRO A 447 10.89 4.20 12.65
CA PRO A 447 9.59 4.70 13.12
C PRO A 447 9.30 6.13 12.64
N GLU A 448 10.33 6.94 12.35
CA GLU A 448 10.19 8.30 11.84
C GLU A 448 9.96 8.31 10.32
N ASP A 449 10.49 7.32 9.60
CA ASP A 449 10.19 7.06 8.19
C ASP A 449 9.68 5.62 7.93
N PRO A 450 8.38 5.35 8.19
CA PRO A 450 7.80 4.01 7.98
C PRO A 450 7.78 3.53 6.52
N GLN A 451 8.21 4.37 5.57
CA GLN A 451 8.32 4.01 4.15
C GLN A 451 9.77 3.87 3.70
N ALA A 452 10.73 4.07 4.60
CA ALA A 452 12.12 3.71 4.36
C ALA A 452 12.25 2.20 4.10
N VAL A 453 13.30 1.85 3.36
CA VAL A 453 13.66 0.45 3.11
C VAL A 453 14.01 -0.19 4.46
N PRO A 454 13.37 -1.31 4.85
CA PRO A 454 13.72 -2.03 6.08
C PRO A 454 15.18 -2.50 6.02
N ARG A 455 15.88 -2.41 7.15
CA ARG A 455 17.25 -2.87 7.30
C ARG A 455 17.27 -4.22 7.99
N PHE A 456 18.34 -4.98 7.77
CA PHE A 456 18.54 -6.20 8.54
C PHE A 456 19.04 -5.85 9.94
N GLY A 457 18.66 -6.65 10.91
CA GLY A 457 19.26 -6.64 12.23
C GLY A 457 19.29 -8.02 12.84
N ILE A 458 20.03 -8.14 13.94
CA ILE A 458 20.03 -9.34 14.78
C ILE A 458 19.55 -8.92 16.16
N HIS A 459 18.41 -9.45 16.56
CA HIS A 459 17.96 -9.42 17.94
C HIS A 459 18.76 -10.47 18.71
N ALA A 460 19.58 -10.02 19.65
CA ALA A 460 20.44 -10.91 20.41
C ALA A 460 20.27 -10.69 21.92
N THR A 461 20.19 -11.80 22.65
CA THR A 461 20.16 -11.80 24.12
C THR A 461 21.43 -12.44 24.65
N GLY A 462 21.88 -12.02 25.84
CA GLY A 462 23.12 -12.53 26.41
C GLY A 462 23.56 -11.80 27.67
N THR A 463 24.86 -11.83 27.96
CA THR A 463 25.46 -11.07 29.06
C THR A 463 26.73 -10.33 28.64
N ARG A 464 26.84 -9.05 28.99
CA ARG A 464 28.03 -8.20 28.83
C ARG A 464 28.60 -7.91 30.21
N GLY A 465 29.75 -8.48 30.53
CA GLY A 465 30.36 -8.40 31.87
C GLY A 465 29.43 -8.80 33.03
N GLY A 466 28.54 -9.76 32.79
CA GLY A 466 27.53 -10.22 33.75
C GLY A 466 26.25 -9.37 33.83
N THR A 467 26.14 -8.29 33.06
CA THR A 467 24.89 -7.53 32.89
C THR A 467 24.08 -8.13 31.74
N PRO A 468 22.78 -8.42 31.90
CA PRO A 468 21.93 -8.90 30.81
C PRO A 468 21.91 -7.91 29.65
N VAL A 469 22.02 -8.42 28.43
CA VAL A 469 21.88 -7.68 27.17
C VAL A 469 20.66 -8.20 26.44
N ASP A 470 19.85 -7.27 25.93
CA ASP A 470 18.70 -7.51 25.08
C ASP A 470 18.63 -6.38 24.06
N SER A 471 19.37 -6.56 22.96
CA SER A 471 19.64 -5.52 21.98
C SER A 471 19.39 -6.01 20.55
N ILE A 472 19.03 -5.08 19.68
CA ILE A 472 18.95 -5.28 18.23
C ILE A 472 20.14 -4.58 17.59
N TYR A 473 20.98 -5.36 16.93
CA TYR A 473 22.16 -4.89 16.21
C TYR A 473 21.83 -4.71 14.74
N VAL A 474 21.91 -3.49 14.22
CA VAL A 474 21.52 -3.17 12.84
C VAL A 474 22.69 -3.41 11.90
N LEU A 475 22.47 -4.20 10.86
CA LEU A 475 23.49 -4.65 9.92
C LEU A 475 23.24 -4.10 8.52
N GLU A 476 24.33 -3.81 7.81
CA GLU A 476 24.31 -3.39 6.41
C GLU A 476 25.29 -4.21 5.58
N ALA A 477 24.85 -4.69 4.41
CA ALA A 477 25.68 -5.51 3.53
C ALA A 477 26.65 -4.63 2.73
N ALA A 478 27.95 -4.89 2.85
CA ALA A 478 29.01 -4.18 2.16
C ALA A 478 30.12 -5.16 1.70
N GLY A 479 30.41 -5.19 0.40
CA GLY A 479 31.55 -5.96 -0.14
C GLY A 479 31.49 -7.48 0.09
N GLY A 480 30.30 -8.04 0.34
CA GLY A 480 30.13 -9.46 0.68
C GLY A 480 30.21 -9.79 2.18
N THR A 481 30.32 -8.77 3.04
CA THR A 481 30.28 -8.88 4.49
C THR A 481 29.18 -7.99 5.09
N TRP A 482 28.82 -8.22 6.34
CA TRP A 482 27.90 -7.36 7.09
C TRP A 482 28.66 -6.44 8.04
N LEU A 483 28.34 -5.15 7.97
CA LEU A 483 28.88 -4.11 8.85
C LEU A 483 27.86 -3.72 9.91
N LEU A 484 28.33 -3.43 11.11
CA LEU A 484 27.49 -2.99 12.22
C LEU A 484 27.27 -1.47 12.14
N THR A 485 26.02 -1.05 12.07
CA THR A 485 25.64 0.37 11.89
C THR A 485 25.03 1.00 13.13
N GLY A 486 24.50 0.20 14.06
CA GLY A 486 23.85 0.68 15.26
C GLY A 486 23.45 -0.44 16.21
N GLU A 487 23.14 -0.07 17.45
CA GLU A 487 22.60 -0.95 18.49
C GLU A 487 21.42 -0.24 19.16
N HIS A 488 20.28 -0.91 19.25
CA HIS A 488 19.06 -0.40 19.88
C HIS A 488 18.61 -1.36 20.98
N ALA A 489 17.97 -0.86 22.03
CA ALA A 489 17.29 -1.74 22.98
C ALA A 489 16.10 -2.42 22.29
N SER A 490 15.79 -3.67 22.66
CA SER A 490 14.70 -4.45 22.03
C SER A 490 13.32 -3.75 22.04
N GLY A 491 13.09 -2.80 22.96
CA GLY A 491 11.85 -2.02 23.05
C GLY A 491 11.80 -0.74 22.21
N GLU A 492 12.87 -0.40 21.47
CA GLU A 492 12.98 0.85 20.69
C GLU A 492 12.95 0.64 19.16
N ALA A 493 12.89 -0.61 18.69
CA ALA A 493 12.97 -0.98 17.27
C ALA A 493 11.62 -1.27 16.60
#